data_AF-A0A9Q3JZ33-F1
#
_entry.id   AF-A0A9Q3JZ33-F1
#
_cell.length_a   1.000
_cell.length_b   1.000
_cell.length_c   1.000
_cell.angle_alpha   90.00
_cell.angle_beta   90.00
_cell.angle_gamma   90.00
#
_symmetry.space_group_name_H-M   'P 1'
#
loop_
_entity.id
_entity.type
_entity.pdbx_description
1 polymer ?
#
loop_
_entity_poly.entity_id
_entity_poly.type
_entity_poly.pdbx_seq_one_letter_code
_entity_poly.pdbx_strand_id
1 'polypeptide(L)'
;MEILHQHQQSQTPKGSPKCDVWDGLVWRCFTSTRNINDPPFMSIPGALAFSIYVDWFNAHGKSTRLPSIGPIMLICLNIPPSEGLKPENVYAAGIIPGPKEPASLQLNYLLMPLINELKELWQSYHF
;
A
#
# COMPACT_ATOMS: atom_id res chain seq x y z
N MET A 1 22.90 25.98 -5.91
CA MET A 1 23.90 24.90 -5.76
C MET A 1 24.45 25.05 -4.36
N GLU A 2 24.27 24.19 -3.38
CA GLU A 2 23.83 22.79 -3.30
C GLU A 2 23.07 22.63 -1.97
N ILE A 3 21.90 21.99 -1.98
CA ILE A 3 21.34 21.37 -0.77
C ILE A 3 20.99 19.94 -1.19
N LEU A 4 22.00 19.09 -1.20
CA LEU A 4 21.85 17.64 -1.33
C LEU A 4 22.64 16.99 -0.21
N HIS A 5 22.04 15.93 0.33
CA HIS A 5 22.60 14.97 1.29
C HIS A 5 22.49 15.31 2.77
N GLN A 6 21.27 15.22 3.30
CA GLN A 6 21.06 14.39 4.50
C GLN A 6 19.86 13.47 4.32
N HIS A 7 20.11 12.34 3.64
CA HIS A 7 19.30 11.15 3.79
C HIS A 7 19.95 10.36 4.94
N GLN A 8 19.55 10.66 6.19
CA GLN A 8 19.94 9.81 7.32
C GLN A 8 19.24 8.46 7.15
N GLN A 9 19.94 7.50 6.55
CA GLN A 9 19.59 6.09 6.65
C GLN A 9 19.76 5.67 8.11
N SER A 10 18.69 5.81 8.87
CA SER A 10 18.63 5.32 10.23
C SER A 10 18.61 3.79 10.16
N GLN A 11 19.72 3.17 10.56
CA GLN A 11 19.87 1.71 10.54
C GLN A 11 19.12 1.12 11.74
N THR A 12 18.24 0.16 11.48
CA THR A 12 17.71 -0.74 12.52
C THR A 12 18.88 -1.45 13.22
N PRO A 13 18.83 -1.72 14.53
CA PRO A 13 19.88 -2.45 15.24
C PRO A 13 20.23 -3.74 14.48
N LYS A 14 21.51 -3.94 14.16
CA LYS A 14 21.96 -5.17 13.48
C LYS A 14 21.61 -6.38 14.35
N GLY A 15 20.67 -7.20 13.91
CA GLY A 15 20.33 -8.48 14.55
C GLY A 15 18.89 -8.67 15.03
N SER A 16 18.03 -7.63 14.99
CA SER A 16 16.59 -7.85 15.20
C SER A 16 15.99 -8.57 13.98
N PRO A 17 15.29 -9.71 14.14
CA PRO A 17 14.52 -10.29 13.06
C PRO A 17 13.55 -9.22 12.55
N LYS A 18 13.63 -8.86 11.27
CA LYS A 18 12.58 -8.06 10.64
C LYS A 18 11.45 -9.04 10.36
N CYS A 19 10.45 -9.02 11.22
CA CYS A 19 9.29 -9.91 11.17
C CYS A 19 8.22 -9.34 10.24
N ASP A 20 8.15 -8.02 10.07
CA ASP A 20 7.13 -7.37 9.24
C ASP A 20 7.51 -5.96 8.72
N VAL A 21 6.72 -5.41 7.79
CA VAL A 21 6.82 -4.02 7.27
C VAL A 21 6.81 -2.98 8.40
N TRP A 22 6.11 -3.27 9.49
CA TRP A 22 6.01 -2.41 10.67
C TRP A 22 7.31 -2.23 11.44
N ASP A 23 8.29 -3.12 11.26
CA ASP A 23 9.62 -2.96 11.87
C ASP A 23 10.45 -1.85 11.20
N GLY A 24 9.99 -1.37 10.04
CA GLY A 24 10.58 -0.24 9.34
C GLY A 24 10.37 1.09 10.08
N LEU A 25 11.44 1.89 10.17
CA LEU A 25 11.40 3.19 10.86
C LEU A 25 10.36 4.16 10.28
N VAL A 26 10.15 4.12 8.96
CA VAL A 26 9.15 4.95 8.28
C VAL A 26 7.78 4.75 8.92
N TRP A 27 7.39 3.50 9.18
CA TRP A 27 6.07 3.18 9.70
C TRP A 27 5.95 3.35 11.21
N ARG A 28 7.04 3.11 11.95
CA ARG A 28 7.10 3.39 13.39
C ARG A 28 6.99 4.87 13.73
N CYS A 29 7.42 5.74 12.83
CA CYS A 29 7.44 7.19 13.02
C CYS A 29 6.43 7.92 12.14
N PHE A 30 5.59 7.21 11.38
CA PHE A 30 4.56 7.83 10.55
C PHE A 30 3.47 8.41 11.47
N THR A 31 3.29 9.73 11.45
CA THR A 31 2.24 10.43 12.22
C THR A 31 1.14 10.92 11.28
N SER A 32 -0.11 10.96 11.76
CA SER A 32 -1.28 11.31 10.94
C SER A 32 -1.32 12.79 10.52
N THR A 33 -0.81 13.71 11.32
CA THR A 33 -0.97 15.16 11.05
C THR A 33 0.29 15.85 10.55
N ARG A 34 1.35 15.10 10.20
CA ARG A 34 2.72 15.62 9.98
C ARG A 34 3.33 16.34 11.18
N ASN A 35 2.63 16.42 12.32
CA ASN A 35 3.21 16.85 13.58
C ASN A 35 4.07 15.72 14.15
N ILE A 36 5.33 16.01 14.46
CA ILE A 36 6.28 15.01 14.98
C ILE A 36 5.96 14.58 16.42
N ASN A 37 5.17 15.38 17.15
CA ASN A 37 4.78 15.10 18.52
C ASN A 37 3.51 14.23 18.62
N ASP A 38 2.84 13.98 17.50
CA ASP A 38 1.65 13.13 17.48
C ASP A 38 2.05 11.66 17.67
N PRO A 39 1.17 10.84 18.29
CA PRO A 39 1.42 9.42 18.39
C PRO A 39 1.57 8.80 16.99
N PRO A 40 2.36 7.72 16.84
CA PRO A 40 2.42 6.97 15.59
C PRO A 40 1.02 6.58 15.11
N PHE A 41 0.77 6.68 13.81
CA PHE A 41 -0.55 6.43 13.20
C PHE A 41 -1.13 5.08 13.64
N MET A 42 -0.31 4.02 13.60
CA MET A 42 -0.74 2.67 13.95
C MET A 42 -1.03 2.46 15.45
N SER A 43 -0.69 3.43 16.31
CA SER A 43 -1.09 3.40 17.73
C SER A 43 -2.46 4.03 18.00
N ILE A 44 -3.05 4.69 17.01
CA ILE A 44 -4.37 5.30 17.12
C ILE A 44 -5.42 4.18 17.03
N PRO A 45 -6.32 4.02 18.02
CA PRO A 45 -7.40 3.04 17.95
C PRO A 45 -8.24 3.24 16.68
N GLY A 46 -8.48 2.16 15.94
CA GLY A 46 -9.24 2.21 14.68
C GLY A 46 -8.44 2.67 13.45
N ALA A 47 -7.15 3.01 13.59
CA ALA A 47 -6.31 3.29 12.43
C ALA A 47 -6.08 2.02 11.61
N LEU A 48 -6.57 2.04 10.38
CA LEU A 48 -6.36 0.98 9.41
C LEU A 48 -5.31 1.38 8.40
N ALA A 49 -4.42 0.45 8.08
CA ALA A 49 -3.46 0.57 7.01
C ALA A 49 -3.66 -0.54 5.99
N PHE A 50 -3.56 -0.19 4.72
CA PHE A 50 -3.70 -1.13 3.61
C PHE A 50 -2.49 -1.05 2.69
N SER A 51 -2.01 -2.21 2.25
CA SER A 51 -1.10 -2.33 1.11
C SER A 51 -1.91 -2.44 -0.17
N ILE A 52 -1.50 -1.71 -1.22
CA ILE A 52 -2.10 -1.79 -2.54
C ILE A 52 -1.22 -2.69 -3.41
N TYR A 53 -1.81 -3.73 -3.99
CA TYR A 53 -1.18 -4.58 -4.99
C TYR A 53 -1.83 -4.38 -6.35
N VAL A 54 -1.02 -4.10 -7.35
CA VAL A 54 -1.44 -4.02 -8.76
C VAL A 54 -0.42 -4.78 -9.59
N ASP A 55 -0.89 -5.72 -10.41
CA ASP A 55 -0.05 -6.57 -11.25
C ASP A 55 -0.78 -6.93 -12.54
N TRP A 56 -0.07 -7.30 -13.60
CA TRP A 56 -0.65 -7.70 -14.88
C TRP A 56 -0.33 -9.16 -15.18
N PHE A 57 -1.35 -10.02 -15.13
CA PHE A 57 -1.18 -11.43 -15.42
C PHE A 57 -2.09 -11.91 -16.55
N ASN A 58 -1.64 -12.95 -17.24
CA ASN A 58 -2.43 -13.62 -18.25
C ASN A 58 -3.35 -14.66 -17.59
N ALA A 59 -4.63 -14.31 -17.43
CA ALA A 59 -5.63 -15.19 -16.82
C ALA A 59 -5.85 -16.52 -17.59
N HIS A 60 -5.35 -16.62 -18.83
CA HIS A 60 -5.47 -17.79 -19.68
C HIS A 60 -4.15 -18.57 -19.86
N GLY A 61 -3.14 -18.30 -19.03
CA GLY A 61 -1.88 -19.05 -19.01
C GLY A 61 -0.86 -18.58 -20.05
N LYS A 62 -0.12 -19.52 -20.68
CA LYS A 62 1.04 -19.22 -21.57
C LYS A 62 0.66 -18.60 -22.93
N SER A 63 -0.63 -18.40 -23.21
CA SER A 63 -1.08 -17.89 -24.51
C SER A 63 -0.87 -16.38 -24.59
N THR A 64 0.24 -15.95 -25.19
CA THR A 64 0.59 -14.53 -25.40
C THR A 64 -0.41 -13.73 -26.26
N ARG A 65 -1.46 -14.38 -26.77
CA ARG A 65 -2.49 -13.78 -27.63
C ARG A 65 -3.72 -13.28 -26.87
N LEU A 66 -3.86 -13.63 -25.58
CA LEU A 66 -5.04 -13.28 -24.79
C LEU A 66 -4.79 -12.05 -23.91
N PRO A 67 -5.83 -11.22 -23.66
CA PRO A 67 -5.72 -10.00 -22.85
C PRO A 67 -5.14 -10.27 -21.46
N SER A 68 -4.11 -9.52 -21.07
CA SER A 68 -3.66 -9.48 -19.68
C SER A 68 -4.65 -8.65 -18.84
N ILE A 69 -4.90 -9.06 -17.60
CA ILE A 69 -5.85 -8.41 -16.69
C ILE A 69 -5.07 -7.95 -15.46
N GLY A 70 -5.41 -6.77 -14.95
CA GLY A 70 -4.76 -6.22 -13.75
C GLY A 70 -5.72 -6.02 -12.58
N PRO A 71 -5.68 -6.84 -11.52
CA PRO A 71 -6.45 -6.57 -10.31
C PRO A 71 -5.81 -5.43 -9.51
N ILE A 72 -6.65 -4.62 -8.88
CA ILE A 72 -6.26 -3.70 -7.81
C ILE A 72 -6.72 -4.36 -6.51
N MET A 73 -5.77 -4.83 -5.70
CA MET A 73 -6.05 -5.54 -4.45
C MET A 73 -5.59 -4.70 -3.25
N LEU A 74 -6.35 -4.74 -2.18
CA LEU A 74 -6.00 -4.16 -0.88
C LEU A 74 -5.81 -5.28 0.14
N ILE A 75 -4.73 -5.21 0.91
CA ILE A 75 -4.45 -6.12 2.02
C ILE A 75 -4.37 -5.29 3.29
N CYS A 76 -5.20 -5.64 4.29
CA CYS A 76 -5.16 -4.95 5.59
C CYS A 76 -3.89 -5.34 6.34
N LEU A 77 -3.01 -4.37 6.57
CA LEU A 77 -1.73 -4.56 7.23
C LEU A 77 -1.87 -4.64 8.77
N ASN A 78 -3.07 -4.43 9.31
CA ASN A 78 -3.38 -4.67 10.73
C ASN A 78 -3.58 -6.17 11.03
N ILE A 79 -3.74 -7.01 10.00
CA ILE A 79 -3.83 -8.46 10.12
C ILE A 79 -2.40 -9.05 10.04
N PRO A 80 -2.07 -10.09 10.83
CA PRO A 80 -0.77 -10.74 10.75
C PRO A 80 -0.42 -11.17 9.30
N PRO A 81 0.84 -11.06 8.85
CA PRO A 81 1.22 -11.39 7.47
C PRO A 81 0.83 -12.81 7.01
N SER A 82 0.84 -13.79 7.92
CA SER A 82 0.42 -15.17 7.64
C SER A 82 -1.07 -15.30 7.33
N GLU A 83 -1.87 -14.33 7.75
CA GLU A 83 -3.32 -14.30 7.62
C GLU A 83 -3.79 -13.30 6.55
N GLY A 84 -3.06 -12.19 6.37
CA GLY A 84 -3.47 -11.10 5.48
C GLY A 84 -3.56 -11.47 3.99
N LEU A 85 -2.80 -12.47 3.55
CA LEU A 85 -2.82 -12.97 2.16
C LEU A 85 -3.85 -14.07 1.91
N LYS A 86 -4.62 -14.47 2.94
CA LYS A 86 -5.71 -15.43 2.74
C LYS A 86 -6.82 -14.79 1.89
N PRO A 87 -7.45 -15.53 0.95
CA PRO A 87 -8.46 -14.97 0.05
C PRO A 87 -9.57 -14.16 0.73
N GLU A 88 -10.00 -14.57 1.92
CA GLU A 88 -11.01 -13.89 2.74
C GLU A 88 -10.57 -12.52 3.29
N ASN A 89 -9.27 -12.24 3.33
CA ASN A 89 -8.68 -11.00 3.86
C ASN A 89 -8.15 -10.07 2.77
N VAL A 90 -8.31 -10.44 1.49
CA VAL A 90 -7.89 -9.63 0.34
C VAL A 90 -9.12 -8.98 -0.29
N TYR A 91 -9.08 -7.65 -0.39
CA TYR A 91 -10.18 -6.87 -0.97
C TYR A 91 -9.86 -6.51 -2.42
N ALA A 92 -10.70 -6.93 -3.36
CA ALA A 92 -10.60 -6.52 -4.75
C ALA A 92 -11.24 -5.14 -4.94
N ALA A 93 -10.43 -4.09 -5.00
CA ALA A 93 -10.89 -2.72 -5.22
C ALA A 93 -11.22 -2.43 -6.70
N GLY A 94 -10.68 -3.21 -7.63
CA GLY A 94 -10.99 -3.07 -9.04
C GLY A 94 -10.33 -4.11 -9.93
N ILE A 95 -10.82 -4.22 -11.16
CA ILE A 95 -10.23 -5.05 -12.21
C ILE A 95 -10.04 -4.16 -13.44
N ILE A 96 -8.79 -4.05 -13.89
CA ILE A 96 -8.44 -3.28 -15.07
C ILE A 96 -8.42 -4.25 -16.26
N PRO A 97 -9.31 -4.06 -17.25
CA PRO A 97 -9.36 -4.92 -18.42
C PRO A 97 -8.12 -4.74 -19.31
N GLY A 98 -7.74 -5.82 -19.99
CA GLY A 98 -6.65 -5.83 -20.96
C GLY A 98 -6.96 -5.06 -22.26
N PRO A 99 -6.07 -5.16 -23.27
CA PRO A 99 -5.20 -6.31 -23.53
C PRO A 99 -3.80 -6.27 -22.89
N LYS A 100 -3.34 -5.11 -22.42
CA LYS A 100 -1.99 -4.91 -21.91
C LYS A 100 -2.01 -4.08 -20.64
N GLU A 101 -0.87 -4.04 -19.96
CA GLU A 101 -0.62 -3.09 -18.88
C GLU A 101 -0.79 -1.65 -19.38
N PRO A 102 -1.53 -0.80 -18.65
CA PRO A 102 -1.68 0.61 -18.96
C PRO A 102 -0.35 1.32 -18.77
N ALA A 103 -0.15 2.42 -19.51
CA ALA A 103 0.96 3.31 -19.21
C ALA A 103 0.82 3.90 -17.80
N SER A 104 1.93 4.30 -17.16
CA SER A 104 1.92 4.79 -15.77
C SER A 104 0.92 5.95 -15.54
N LEU A 105 0.78 6.86 -16.50
CA LEU A 105 -0.20 7.94 -16.40
C LEU A 105 -1.66 7.43 -16.44
N GLN A 106 -1.94 6.43 -17.28
CA GLN A 106 -3.26 5.79 -17.33
C GLN A 106 -3.55 5.05 -16.03
N LEU A 107 -2.56 4.36 -15.46
CA LEU A 107 -2.69 3.70 -14.15
C LEU A 107 -3.06 4.70 -13.06
N ASN A 108 -2.45 5.90 -13.04
CA ASN A 108 -2.80 6.94 -12.08
C ASN A 108 -4.27 7.34 -12.16
N TYR A 109 -4.82 7.50 -13.38
CA TYR A 109 -6.25 7.78 -13.56
C TYR A 109 -7.15 6.63 -13.11
N LEU A 110 -6.72 5.38 -13.33
CA LEU A 110 -7.47 4.20 -12.90
C LEU A 110 -7.47 4.04 -11.37
N LEU A 111 -6.41 4.48 -10.69
CA LEU A 111 -6.33 4.48 -9.23
C LEU A 111 -7.02 5.67 -8.56
N MET A 112 -7.35 6.74 -9.30
CA MET A 112 -7.97 7.94 -8.72
C MET A 112 -9.23 7.68 -7.89
N PRO A 113 -10.20 6.85 -8.33
CA PRO A 113 -11.40 6.59 -7.54
C PRO A 113 -11.07 6.03 -6.16
N LEU A 114 -10.22 4.99 -6.11
CA LEU A 114 -9.75 4.38 -4.87
C LEU A 114 -8.99 5.40 -4.00
N ILE A 115 -8.10 6.20 -4.59
CA ILE A 115 -7.37 7.24 -3.86
C ILE A 115 -8.32 8.28 -3.27
N ASN A 116 -9.38 8.66 -3.97
CA ASN A 116 -10.37 9.61 -3.48
C ASN A 116 -11.14 9.04 -2.29
N GLU A 117 -11.60 7.79 -2.36
CA GLU A 117 -12.25 7.10 -1.24
C GLU A 117 -11.31 7.02 -0.02
N LEU A 118 -10.04 6.65 -0.22
CA LEU A 118 -9.05 6.62 0.85
C LEU A 118 -8.79 8.00 1.47
N LYS A 119 -8.82 9.07 0.66
CA LYS A 119 -8.70 10.45 1.16
C LYS A 119 -9.92 10.89 1.97
N GLU A 120 -11.12 10.53 1.53
CA GLU A 120 -12.35 10.77 2.27
C GLU A 120 -12.29 10.05 3.62
N LEU A 121 -11.95 8.77 3.63
CA LEU A 121 -11.76 8.00 4.87
C LEU A 121 -10.69 8.63 5.78
N TRP A 122 -9.58 9.11 5.20
CA TRP A 122 -8.54 9.78 5.97
C TRP A 122 -9.01 11.08 6.65
N GLN A 123 -9.87 11.84 5.99
CA GLN A 123 -10.37 13.13 6.49
C GLN A 123 -11.59 12.99 7.41
N SER A 124 -12.41 11.95 7.20
CA SER A 124 -13.73 11.81 7.82
C SER A 124 -13.74 11.08 9.17
N TYR A 125 -12.59 10.64 9.70
CA TYR A 125 -12.55 9.93 10.99
C TYR A 125 -12.11 10.78 12.18
N HIS A 126 -13.12 11.28 12.90
CA HIS A 126 -13.08 11.54 14.34
C HIS A 126 -13.86 10.41 15.03
N PHE A 127 -13.19 9.51 15.73
CA PHE A 127 -13.83 8.62 16.71
C PHE A 127 -13.48 9.09 18.12
#